data_AF-A0A920V595-F1
#
_entry.id   AF-A0A920V595-F1
#
_cell.length_a   1.000
_cell.length_b   1.000
_cell.length_c   1.000
_cell.angle_alpha   90.00
_cell.angle_beta   90.00
_cell.angle_gamma   90.00
#
_symmetry.space_group_name_H-M   'P 1'
#
loop_
_entity.id
_entity.type
_entity.pdbx_description
1 polymer ?
#
loop_
_entity_poly.entity_id
_entity_poly.type
_entity_poly.pdbx_seq_one_letter_code
_entity_poly.pdbx_strand_id
1 'polypeptide(L)'
;MVEIHKDNIKAGCDVIITNNYYVTPNILKREGIESEFENLTRLAVGLAEKSRQGFPEVLIAGSFPPIETNFRPDLTPVMQSLMTIIQILDHSYNKTWT
;
A
#
# COMPACT_ATOMS: atom_id res chain seq x y z
N MET A 1 -1.99 -0.84 13.76
CA MET A 1 -0.93 -0.72 12.74
C MET A 1 0.25 0.15 13.20
N VAL A 2 0.03 1.39 13.65
CA VAL A 2 1.13 2.30 14.10
C VAL A 2 2.07 1.64 15.10
N GLU A 3 1.53 1.00 16.15
CA GLU A 3 2.37 0.34 17.16
C GLU A 3 3.17 -0.83 16.60
N ILE A 4 2.59 -1.65 15.71
CA ILE A 4 3.31 -2.74 15.03
C ILE A 4 4.49 -2.20 14.21
N HIS A 5 4.30 -1.11 13.48
CA HIS A 5 5.41 -0.48 12.75
C HIS A 5 6.47 0.07 13.71
N LYS A 6 6.09 0.71 14.81
CA LYS A 6 7.05 1.19 15.83
C LYS A 6 7.82 0.04 16.46
N ASP A 7 7.17 -1.09 16.73
CA ASP A 7 7.83 -2.27 17.30
C ASP A 7 8.85 -2.85 16.32
N ASN A 8 8.53 -2.91 15.02
CA ASN A 8 9.49 -3.29 13.98
C ASN A 8 10.67 -2.31 13.90
N ILE A 9 10.41 -1.00 13.96
CA ILE A 9 11.47 0.02 13.97
C ILE A 9 12.38 -0.17 15.19
N LYS A 10 11.80 -0.32 16.38
CA LYS A 10 12.56 -0.54 17.63
C LYS A 10 13.33 -1.87 17.63
N ALA A 11 12.87 -2.85 16.87
CA ALA A 11 13.59 -4.11 16.65
C ALA A 11 14.77 -3.97 15.66
N GLY A 12 14.96 -2.80 15.03
CA GLY A 12 16.10 -2.48 14.18
C GLY A 12 15.81 -2.49 12.67
N CYS A 13 14.56 -2.36 12.24
CA CYS A 13 14.25 -2.26 10.81
C CYS A 13 14.64 -0.90 10.21
N ASP A 14 15.44 -0.92 9.14
CA ASP A 14 15.76 0.28 8.33
C ASP A 14 14.62 0.70 7.39
N VAL A 15 13.69 -0.23 7.09
CA VAL A 15 12.57 0.00 6.17
C VAL A 15 11.30 -0.62 6.74
N ILE A 16 10.18 0.11 6.69
CA ILE A 16 8.84 -0.42 6.92
C ILE A 16 8.02 -0.39 5.63
N ILE A 17 7.14 -1.38 5.45
CA ILE A 17 6.27 -1.48 4.27
C ILE A 17 4.85 -1.06 4.67
N THR A 18 4.17 -0.25 3.84
CA THR A 18 2.79 0.17 4.12
C THR A 18 1.83 -1.03 4.19
N ASN A 19 0.92 -1.01 5.17
CA ASN A 19 -0.03 -2.11 5.40
C ASN A 19 -1.23 -2.09 4.44
N ASN A 20 -0.96 -2.22 3.14
CA ASN A 20 -2.00 -2.23 2.11
C ASN A 20 -1.85 -3.39 1.10
N TYR A 21 -1.14 -4.46 1.46
CA TYR A 21 -0.97 -5.63 0.59
C TYR A 21 -2.31 -6.26 0.13
N TYR A 22 -3.31 -6.33 1.02
CA TYR A 22 -4.65 -6.84 0.69
C TYR A 22 -5.63 -5.77 0.19
N VAL A 23 -5.20 -4.51 0.12
CA VAL A 23 -6.03 -3.40 -0.35
C VAL A 23 -5.86 -3.35 -1.87
N THR A 24 -6.60 -4.20 -2.60
CA THR A 24 -6.64 -4.20 -4.07
C THR A 24 -8.08 -4.12 -4.56
N PRO A 25 -8.35 -3.56 -5.76
CA PRO A 25 -9.72 -3.43 -6.26
C PRO A 25 -10.49 -4.75 -6.27
N ASN A 26 -9.86 -5.84 -6.74
CA ASN A 26 -10.48 -7.17 -6.82
C ASN A 26 -10.86 -7.73 -5.44
N ILE A 27 -10.03 -7.51 -4.41
CA ILE A 27 -10.33 -7.96 -3.05
C ILE A 27 -11.46 -7.10 -2.47
N LEU A 28 -11.34 -5.77 -2.56
CA LEU A 28 -12.32 -4.84 -2.00
C LEU A 28 -13.70 -4.96 -2.68
N LYS A 29 -13.73 -5.32 -3.96
CA LYS A 29 -14.96 -5.59 -4.71
C LYS A 29 -15.74 -6.77 -4.15
N ARG A 30 -15.07 -7.82 -3.65
CA ARG A 30 -15.73 -8.97 -3.00
C ARG A 30 -16.48 -8.55 -1.74
N GLU A 31 -15.98 -7.52 -1.08
CA GLU A 31 -16.54 -6.93 0.13
C GLU A 31 -17.45 -5.71 -0.15
N GLY A 32 -17.68 -5.35 -1.42
CA GLY A 32 -18.54 -4.23 -1.81
C GLY A 32 -17.97 -2.83 -1.52
N ILE A 33 -16.66 -2.70 -1.28
CA ILE A 33 -15.98 -1.45 -0.90
C ILE A 33 -14.85 -1.07 -1.86
N GLU A 34 -14.98 -1.43 -3.14
CA GLU A 34 -13.98 -1.15 -4.18
C GLU A 34 -13.58 0.33 -4.27
N SER A 35 -14.53 1.24 -4.04
CA SER A 35 -14.29 2.70 -4.02
C SER A 35 -13.33 3.16 -2.93
N GLU A 36 -13.12 2.37 -1.89
CA GLU A 36 -12.22 2.69 -0.78
C GLU A 36 -10.75 2.38 -1.07
N PHE A 37 -10.43 1.85 -2.25
CA PHE A 37 -9.07 1.44 -2.62
C PHE A 37 -8.03 2.55 -2.37
N GLU A 38 -8.28 3.75 -2.88
CA GLU A 38 -7.38 4.89 -2.73
C GLU A 38 -7.35 5.40 -1.28
N ASN A 39 -8.52 5.52 -0.64
CA ASN A 39 -8.64 5.98 0.75
C ASN A 39 -7.86 5.09 1.72
N LEU A 40 -8.03 3.77 1.61
CA LEU A 40 -7.35 2.78 2.45
C LEU A 40 -5.84 2.74 2.16
N THR A 41 -5.44 2.92 0.90
CA THR A 41 -4.03 3.03 0.53
C THR A 41 -3.39 4.26 1.18
N ARG A 42 -4.01 5.44 1.08
CA ARG A 42 -3.53 6.68 1.73
C ARG A 42 -3.55 6.57 3.25
N LEU A 43 -4.54 5.90 3.83
CA LEU A 43 -4.58 5.62 5.26
C LEU A 43 -3.38 4.78 5.69
N ALA A 44 -3.04 3.73 4.95
CA ALA A 44 -1.87 2.89 5.24
C ALA A 44 -0.56 3.70 5.18
N VAL A 45 -0.40 4.57 4.18
CA VAL A 45 0.75 5.51 4.09
C VAL A 45 0.79 6.43 5.31
N GLY A 46 -0.34 7.06 5.66
CA GLY A 46 -0.42 7.96 6.81
C GLY A 46 -0.11 7.28 8.15
N LEU A 47 -0.49 6.01 8.31
CA LEU A 47 -0.15 5.23 9.51
C LEU A 47 1.34 4.88 9.56
N ALA A 48 1.96 4.55 8.42
CA ALA A 48 3.40 4.32 8.34
C ALA A 48 4.22 5.59 8.65
N GLU A 49 3.79 6.74 8.13
CA GLU A 49 4.41 8.04 8.46
C GLU A 49 4.28 8.38 9.94
N LYS A 50 3.11 8.16 10.54
CA LYS A 50 2.90 8.35 11.98
C LYS A 50 3.84 7.48 12.82
N SER A 51 4.08 6.23 12.42
CA SER A 51 5.02 5.36 13.15
C SER A 51 6.48 5.76 13.00
N ARG A 52 6.86 6.39 11.88
CA ARG A 52 8.22 6.88 11.62
C ARG A 52 8.56 8.18 12.36
N GLN A 53 7.57 8.87 12.94
CA GLN A 53 7.82 10.07 13.74
C GLN A 53 8.79 9.74 14.90
N GLY A 54 9.97 10.38 14.88
CA GLY A 54 11.06 10.12 15.83
C GLY A 54 12.16 9.17 15.31
N PHE A 55 11.99 8.60 14.12
CA PHE A 55 12.94 7.69 13.44
C PHE A 55 13.15 8.14 11.99
N PRO A 56 13.68 9.35 11.74
CA PRO A 56 13.78 9.94 10.40
C PRO A 56 14.62 9.11 9.41
N GLU A 57 15.55 8.30 9.90
CA GLU A 57 16.43 7.40 9.15
C GLU A 57 15.71 6.19 8.54
N VAL A 58 14.58 5.77 9.13
CA VAL A 58 13.82 4.63 8.63
C VAL A 58 13.10 5.01 7.34
N LEU A 59 13.17 4.17 6.30
CA LEU A 59 12.48 4.38 5.04
C LEU A 59 11.07 3.77 5.06
N ILE A 60 10.17 4.33 4.26
CA ILE A 60 8.83 3.77 4.03
C ILE A 60 8.76 3.28 2.59
N ALA A 61 8.45 2.01 2.41
CA ALA A 61 8.20 1.40 1.10
C ALA A 61 6.69 1.17 0.90
N GLY A 62 6.18 1.55 -0.28
CA GLY A 62 4.82 1.21 -0.69
C GLY A 62 4.67 -0.27 -1.01
N SER A 63 3.62 -0.93 -0.53
CA SER A 63 3.29 -2.30 -0.95
C SER A 63 2.58 -2.30 -2.30
N PHE A 64 3.20 -2.92 -3.31
CA PHE A 64 2.61 -3.19 -4.62
C PHE A 64 2.27 -4.68 -4.73
N PRO A 65 1.07 -5.11 -4.29
CA PRO A 65 0.67 -6.49 -4.40
C PRO A 65 0.35 -6.87 -5.85
N PRO A 66 0.38 -8.17 -6.19
CA PRO A 66 -0.28 -8.66 -7.39
C PRO A 66 -1.75 -8.21 -7.42
N ILE A 67 -2.20 -7.69 -8.57
CA ILE A 67 -3.60 -7.27 -8.74
C ILE A 67 -4.54 -8.48 -8.69
N GLU A 68 -4.05 -9.61 -9.22
CA GLU A 68 -4.75 -10.87 -9.14
C GLU A 68 -4.39 -11.65 -7.90
N THR A 69 -5.39 -12.34 -7.36
CA THR A 69 -5.26 -13.15 -6.14
C THR A 69 -4.84 -14.60 -6.42
N ASN A 70 -4.70 -14.97 -7.70
CA ASN A 70 -4.33 -16.31 -8.14
C ASN A 70 -2.97 -16.27 -8.86
N PHE A 71 -2.12 -17.27 -8.61
CA PHE A 71 -0.84 -17.45 -9.33
C PHE A 71 -1.02 -18.04 -10.75
N ARG A 72 -2.14 -17.73 -11.41
CA ARG A 72 -2.55 -18.26 -12.71
C ARG A 72 -2.16 -17.26 -13.82
N PRO A 73 -1.17 -17.56 -14.69
CA PRO A 73 -0.72 -16.60 -15.70
C PRO A 73 -1.79 -16.33 -16.77
N ASP A 74 -2.70 -17.27 -17.01
CA ASP A 74 -3.84 -17.11 -17.92
C ASP A 74 -4.88 -16.08 -17.43
N LEU A 75 -4.85 -15.74 -16.14
CA LEU A 75 -5.72 -14.73 -15.54
C LEU A 75 -5.03 -13.36 -15.42
N THR A 76 -3.86 -13.17 -16.05
CA THR A 76 -3.15 -11.89 -15.99
C THR A 76 -4.02 -10.78 -16.60
N PRO A 77 -4.28 -9.68 -15.87
CA PRO A 77 -5.07 -8.58 -16.40
C PRO A 77 -4.39 -7.92 -17.60
N VAL A 78 -5.19 -7.30 -18.47
CA VAL A 78 -4.64 -6.51 -19.57
C VAL A 78 -3.85 -5.31 -19.02
N MET A 79 -2.79 -4.94 -19.74
CA MET A 79 -1.86 -3.87 -19.34
C MET A 79 -2.58 -2.59 -18.91
N GLN A 80 -3.63 -2.18 -19.62
CA GLN A 80 -4.38 -0.97 -19.32
C GLN A 80 -4.98 -0.97 -17.91
N SER A 81 -5.56 -2.08 -17.47
CA SER A 81 -6.13 -2.23 -16.13
C SER A 81 -5.06 -2.17 -15.04
N LEU A 82 -3.90 -2.78 -15.30
CA LEU A 82 -2.75 -2.73 -14.40
C LEU A 82 -2.23 -1.29 -14.26
N MET A 83 -2.09 -0.58 -15.37
CA MET A 83 -1.60 0.80 -15.38
C MET A 83 -2.51 1.75 -14.59
N THR A 84 -3.83 1.59 -14.69
CA THR A 84 -4.78 2.39 -13.89
C THR A 84 -4.55 2.20 -12.39
N ILE A 85 -4.35 0.96 -11.93
CA ILE A 85 -4.12 0.67 -10.51
C ILE A 85 -2.76 1.21 -10.06
N ILE A 86 -1.72 1.00 -10.87
CA ILE A 86 -0.37 1.52 -10.60
C ILE A 86 -0.40 3.06 -10.50
N GLN A 87 -1.15 3.75 -11.34
CA GLN A 87 -1.30 5.21 -11.27
C GLN A 87 -1.96 5.68 -9.97
N ILE A 88 -2.98 4.98 -9.48
CA ILE A 88 -3.64 5.30 -8.20
C ILE A 88 -2.67 5.06 -7.03
N LEU A 89 -1.94 3.95 -7.07
CA LEU A 89 -0.90 3.65 -6.08
C LEU A 89 0.19 4.72 -6.09
N ASP A 90 0.75 5.03 -7.27
CA ASP A 90 1.75 6.08 -7.43
C ASP A 90 1.24 7.42 -6.90
N HIS A 91 0.01 7.81 -7.23
CA HIS A 91 -0.62 9.02 -6.70
C HIS A 91 -0.88 8.98 -5.18
N SER A 92 -1.06 7.79 -4.61
CA SER A 92 -1.23 7.59 -3.16
C SER A 92 0.09 7.67 -2.39
N TYR A 93 1.19 7.23 -3.02
CA TYR A 93 2.54 7.23 -2.44
C TYR A 93 3.31 8.53 -2.70
N ASN A 94 3.15 9.12 -3.87
CA ASN A 94 3.69 10.44 -4.20
C ASN A 94 2.82 11.51 -3.56
N LYS A 95 3.25 12.00 -2.40
CA LYS A 95 2.93 13.37 -2.03
C LYS A 95 3.65 14.29 -3.00
N THR A 96 2.95 14.82 -4.00
CA THR A 96 3.49 15.90 -4.83
C THR A 96 2.62 17.16 -4.74
N TRP A 97 3.20 18.13 -4.01
CA TRP A 97 3.01 19.60 -4.03
C TRP A 97 1.81 20.22 -3.28
N THR A 98 2.06 20.60 -2.02
CA THR A 98 2.15 22.00 -1.52
C THR A 98 2.77 21.98 -0.13
#